data_AF-A0AA88NS54-F1
#
_entry.id   AF-A0AA88NS54-F1
#
_cell.length_a   1.000
_cell.length_b   1.000
_cell.length_c   1.000
_cell.angle_alpha   90.00
_cell.angle_beta   90.00
_cell.angle_gamma   90.00
#
_symmetry.space_group_name_H-M   'P 1'
#
loop_
_entity.id
_entity.type
_entity.pdbx_description
1 polymer ?
#
loop_
_entity_poly.entity_id
_entity_poly.type
_entity_poly.pdbx_seq_one_letter_code
_entity_poly.pdbx_strand_id
1 'polypeptide(L)'
;MGLEDGSERGTSVEDIKLALNGHVKEGHKFNPVSPLSRDDPGYNPSPSADDKVHVLVWVCSANITHINASVLKKALDIREAARHMGIPQLAIVTEVDEACGQTDQDLKNVYKSKHIKKKMADFSSALGIPLNCILPVKNYSKETFLEDDVDSLILNALRLMIDMGDDFINNM
;
A
#
# COMPACT_ATOMS: atom_id res chain seq x y z
N MET A 1 -5.27 -11.18 0.46
CA MET A 1 -4.06 -11.65 -0.24
C MET A 1 -3.27 -10.44 -0.70
N GLY A 2 -1.94 -10.51 -0.65
CA GLY A 2 -1.05 -9.42 -1.07
C GLY A 2 -0.20 -9.82 -2.27
N LEU A 3 0.90 -9.09 -2.48
CA LEU A 3 1.94 -9.50 -3.42
C LEU A 3 2.83 -10.57 -2.77
N GLU A 4 2.82 -11.76 -3.34
CA GLU A 4 3.60 -12.89 -2.84
C GLU A 4 4.67 -13.33 -3.85
N ASP A 5 5.70 -14.00 -3.34
CA ASP A 5 6.82 -14.49 -4.14
C ASP A 5 6.40 -15.67 -5.04
N GLY A 6 6.79 -15.62 -6.31
CA GLY A 6 6.43 -16.61 -7.34
C GLY A 6 5.32 -16.15 -8.29
N SER A 7 5.21 -16.78 -9.46
CA SER A 7 4.29 -16.36 -10.53
C SER A 7 2.81 -16.67 -10.25
N GLU A 8 2.52 -17.73 -9.50
CA GLU A 8 1.17 -18.24 -9.22
C GLU A 8 0.82 -18.12 -7.73
N ARG A 9 1.28 -17.04 -7.09
CA ARG A 9 1.04 -16.76 -5.67
C ARG A 9 0.63 -15.30 -5.46
N GLY A 10 -0.20 -15.10 -4.43
CA GLY A 10 -0.80 -13.82 -4.14
C GLY A 10 -1.72 -13.33 -5.25
N THR A 11 -1.98 -12.02 -5.25
CA THR A 11 -2.84 -11.40 -6.25
C THR A 11 -2.10 -11.21 -7.58
N SER A 12 -2.79 -11.49 -8.70
CA SER A 12 -2.28 -11.25 -10.05
C SER A 12 -2.08 -9.75 -10.31
N VAL A 13 -1.00 -9.40 -11.03
CA VAL A 13 -0.74 -8.03 -11.48
C VAL A 13 -1.86 -7.53 -12.39
N GLU A 14 -2.40 -8.39 -13.26
CA GLU A 14 -3.47 -8.03 -14.17
C GLU A 14 -4.78 -7.74 -13.43
N ASP A 15 -5.08 -8.50 -12.37
CA ASP A 15 -6.24 -8.24 -11.53
C ASP A 15 -6.14 -6.90 -10.80
N ILE A 16 -4.94 -6.55 -10.34
CA ILE A 16 -4.71 -5.24 -9.71
C ILE A 16 -4.87 -4.13 -10.74
N LYS A 17 -4.38 -4.30 -11.97
CA LYS A 17 -4.62 -3.32 -13.06
C LYS A 17 -6.10 -3.17 -13.40
N LEU A 18 -6.86 -4.26 -13.38
CA LEU A 18 -8.32 -4.22 -13.53
C LEU A 18 -8.96 -3.47 -12.36
N ALA A 19 -8.53 -3.73 -11.12
CA ALA A 19 -9.01 -3.03 -9.94
C ALA A 19 -8.72 -1.53 -10.01
N LEU A 20 -7.52 -1.11 -10.46
CA LEU A 20 -7.18 0.31 -10.66
C LEU A 20 -8.19 1.02 -11.58
N ASN A 21 -8.72 0.31 -12.58
CA ASN A 21 -9.70 0.84 -13.53
C ASN A 21 -11.17 0.62 -13.11
N GLY A 22 -11.43 0.08 -11.92
CA GLY A 22 -12.78 -0.20 -11.42
C GLY A 22 -13.46 -1.42 -12.02
N HIS A 23 -12.71 -2.28 -12.70
CA HIS A 23 -13.24 -3.46 -13.37
C HIS A 23 -13.47 -4.67 -12.43
N VAL A 24 -13.18 -4.54 -11.13
CA VAL A 24 -13.34 -5.61 -10.14
C VAL A 24 -14.50 -5.28 -9.21
N LYS A 25 -15.51 -6.15 -9.13
CA LYS A 25 -16.67 -5.96 -8.24
C LYS A 25 -16.31 -6.24 -6.78
N GLU A 26 -17.01 -5.55 -5.88
CA GLU A 26 -16.97 -5.80 -4.44
C GLU A 26 -17.21 -7.29 -4.11
N GLY A 27 -16.44 -7.82 -3.16
CA GLY A 27 -16.50 -9.23 -2.78
C GLY A 27 -15.89 -10.23 -3.78
N HIS A 28 -15.28 -9.78 -4.89
CA HIS A 28 -14.54 -10.66 -5.79
C HIS A 28 -13.37 -11.34 -5.05
N LYS A 29 -13.27 -12.67 -5.21
CA LYS A 29 -12.18 -13.47 -4.65
C LYS A 29 -11.12 -13.68 -5.73
N PHE A 30 -9.95 -13.06 -5.57
CA PHE A 30 -8.83 -13.25 -6.47
C PHE A 30 -8.40 -14.72 -6.53
N ASN A 31 -7.96 -15.14 -7.71
CA ASN A 31 -7.41 -16.47 -7.95
C ASN A 31 -5.93 -16.33 -8.32
N PRO A 32 -5.00 -16.93 -7.57
CA PRO A 32 -3.57 -16.80 -7.84
C PRO A 32 -3.11 -17.49 -9.13
N VAL A 33 -3.93 -18.38 -9.72
CA VAL A 33 -3.59 -19.17 -10.91
C VAL A 33 -4.16 -18.55 -12.19
N SER A 34 -5.33 -17.90 -12.11
CA SER A 34 -6.01 -17.33 -13.28
C SER A 34 -6.49 -15.91 -12.98
N PRO A 35 -6.08 -14.90 -13.78
CA PRO A 35 -6.64 -13.56 -13.69
C PRO A 35 -8.14 -13.54 -13.99
N LEU A 36 -8.80 -12.48 -13.53
CA LEU A 36 -10.18 -12.13 -13.82
C LEU A 36 -10.36 -11.85 -15.32
N SER A 37 -11.27 -12.59 -15.94
CA SER A 37 -11.74 -12.43 -17.31
C SER A 37 -13.00 -11.57 -17.39
N ARG A 38 -13.30 -11.04 -18.58
CA ARG A 38 -14.53 -10.29 -18.85
C ARG A 38 -15.80 -11.12 -18.69
N ASP A 39 -15.70 -12.43 -18.88
CA ASP A 39 -16.81 -13.38 -18.75
C ASP A 39 -17.08 -13.78 -17.30
N ASP A 40 -16.18 -13.43 -16.37
CA ASP A 40 -16.32 -13.80 -14.98
C ASP A 40 -17.38 -12.94 -14.27
N PRO A 41 -18.18 -13.52 -13.36
CA PRO A 41 -19.20 -12.77 -12.60
C PRO A 41 -18.64 -11.58 -11.81
N GLY A 42 -17.37 -11.66 -11.40
CA GLY A 42 -16.65 -10.61 -10.66
C GLY A 42 -16.20 -9.41 -11.50
N TYR A 43 -16.34 -9.47 -12.83
CA TYR A 43 -15.92 -8.39 -13.72
C TYR A 43 -17.01 -7.30 -13.83
N ASN A 44 -16.61 -6.05 -13.69
CA ASN A 44 -17.43 -4.87 -13.94
C ASN A 44 -17.17 -4.37 -15.38
N PRO A 45 -18.12 -4.54 -16.32
CA PRO A 45 -17.90 -4.17 -17.72
C PRO A 45 -17.95 -2.66 -17.98
N SER A 46 -18.53 -1.87 -17.06
CA SER A 46 -18.73 -0.44 -17.25
C SER A 46 -18.50 0.31 -15.93
N PRO A 47 -17.23 0.45 -15.50
CA PRO A 47 -16.89 1.14 -14.26
C PRO A 47 -17.31 2.61 -14.30
N SER A 48 -17.96 3.04 -13.21
CA SER A 48 -18.21 4.44 -12.89
C SER A 48 -16.94 5.13 -12.38
N ALA A 49 -17.01 6.43 -12.07
CA ALA A 49 -15.91 7.12 -11.41
C ALA A 49 -15.64 6.54 -10.01
N ASP A 50 -16.69 6.27 -9.25
CA ASP A 50 -16.63 5.72 -7.89
C ASP A 50 -15.99 4.33 -7.83
N ASP A 51 -16.08 3.56 -8.93
CA ASP A 51 -15.45 2.24 -9.02
C ASP A 51 -13.92 2.33 -9.19
N LYS A 52 -13.38 3.44 -9.70
CA LYS A 52 -11.96 3.58 -10.03
C LYS A 52 -11.14 3.90 -8.78
N VAL A 53 -9.88 3.46 -8.80
CA VAL A 53 -8.95 3.77 -7.72
C VAL A 53 -8.46 5.21 -7.84
N HIS A 54 -8.62 5.97 -6.76
CA HIS A 54 -8.19 7.36 -6.66
C HIS A 54 -6.80 7.52 -6.02
N VAL A 55 -6.37 6.56 -5.21
CA VAL A 55 -5.06 6.55 -4.55
C VAL A 55 -4.57 5.10 -4.41
N LEU A 56 -3.30 4.84 -4.73
CA LEU A 56 -2.66 3.55 -4.48
C LEU A 56 -1.80 3.61 -3.22
N VAL A 57 -2.10 2.77 -2.23
CA VAL A 57 -1.37 2.71 -0.95
C VAL A 57 -0.59 1.40 -0.86
N TRP A 58 0.73 1.52 -0.74
CA TRP A 58 1.64 0.39 -0.55
C TRP A 58 1.83 0.10 0.94
N VAL A 59 1.37 -1.03 1.44
CA VAL A 59 1.55 -1.40 2.85
C VAL A 59 2.69 -2.41 2.97
N CYS A 60 3.70 -2.09 3.80
CA CYS A 60 4.86 -2.95 4.01
C CYS A 60 5.25 -3.00 5.49
N SER A 61 5.59 -4.19 5.99
CA SER A 61 6.10 -4.34 7.36
C SER A 61 7.54 -3.82 7.49
N ALA A 62 7.85 -3.13 8.58
CA ALA A 62 9.21 -2.76 8.94
C ALA A 62 10.10 -3.97 9.25
N ASN A 63 9.51 -5.12 9.61
CA ASN A 63 10.21 -6.36 9.91
C ASN A 63 10.73 -7.08 8.67
N ILE A 64 10.25 -6.75 7.46
CA ILE A 64 10.73 -7.41 6.24
C ILE A 64 12.22 -7.16 6.04
N THR A 65 13.01 -8.22 5.86
CA THR A 65 14.46 -8.10 5.69
C THR A 65 14.85 -7.62 4.30
N HIS A 66 14.12 -8.07 3.28
CA HIS A 66 14.31 -7.71 1.87
C HIS A 66 13.01 -7.93 1.07
N ILE A 67 12.85 -7.19 -0.02
CA ILE A 67 11.77 -7.42 -0.98
C ILE A 67 12.26 -8.43 -2.01
N ASN A 68 11.57 -9.57 -2.14
CA ASN A 68 11.91 -10.58 -3.13
C ASN A 68 11.85 -9.98 -4.55
N ALA A 69 12.78 -10.41 -5.43
CA ALA A 69 12.88 -9.87 -6.79
C ALA A 69 11.57 -10.03 -7.58
N SER A 70 10.85 -11.14 -7.39
CA SER A 70 9.57 -11.37 -8.07
C SER A 70 8.46 -10.44 -7.56
N VAL A 71 8.41 -10.20 -6.24
CA VAL A 71 7.49 -9.26 -5.60
C VAL A 71 7.79 -7.83 -6.05
N LEU A 72 9.07 -7.45 -6.07
CA LEU A 72 9.51 -6.13 -6.53
C LEU A 72 9.11 -5.90 -7.99
N LYS A 73 9.30 -6.90 -8.86
CA LYS A 73 8.86 -6.81 -10.26
C LYS A 73 7.36 -6.56 -10.37
N LYS A 74 6.53 -7.35 -9.66
CA LYS A 74 5.08 -7.15 -9.62
C LYS A 74 4.71 -5.73 -9.14
N ALA A 75 5.36 -5.28 -8.07
CA ALA A 75 5.13 -3.96 -7.50
C ALA A 75 5.49 -2.84 -8.50
N LEU A 76 6.62 -2.95 -9.20
CA LEU A 76 7.03 -2.00 -10.22
C LEU A 76 6.06 -1.98 -11.40
N ASP A 77 5.58 -3.14 -11.87
CA ASP A 77 4.61 -3.23 -12.97
C ASP A 77 3.27 -2.54 -12.61
N ILE A 78 2.80 -2.72 -11.37
CA ILE A 78 1.59 -2.06 -10.85
C ILE A 78 1.82 -0.56 -10.68
N ARG A 79 2.97 -0.16 -10.11
CA ARG A 79 3.34 1.24 -9.91
C ARG A 79 3.36 2.00 -11.23
N GLU A 80 3.96 1.42 -12.26
CA GLU A 80 4.01 2.02 -13.60
C GLU A 80 2.61 2.14 -14.20
N ALA A 81 1.76 1.12 -14.04
CA ALA A 81 0.36 1.20 -14.49
C ALA A 81 -0.40 2.34 -13.80
N ALA A 82 -0.32 2.44 -12.48
CA ALA A 82 -0.93 3.53 -11.71
C ALA A 82 -0.37 4.90 -12.13
N ARG A 83 0.94 5.02 -12.38
CA ARG A 83 1.57 6.26 -12.87
C ARG A 83 1.01 6.68 -14.23
N HIS A 84 0.83 5.74 -15.17
CA HIS A 84 0.25 6.06 -16.47
C HIS A 84 -1.22 6.53 -16.38
N MET A 85 -1.93 6.13 -15.32
CA MET A 85 -3.29 6.58 -15.02
C MET A 85 -3.32 7.90 -14.22
N GLY A 86 -2.16 8.45 -13.85
CA GLY A 86 -2.07 9.64 -13.00
C GLY A 86 -2.42 9.39 -11.53
N ILE A 87 -2.64 8.12 -11.12
CA ILE A 87 -3.06 7.78 -9.76
C ILE A 87 -1.92 8.09 -8.79
N PRO A 88 -2.14 8.94 -7.77
CA PRO A 88 -1.16 9.22 -6.73
C PRO A 88 -0.84 7.98 -5.90
N GLN A 89 0.40 7.89 -5.41
CA GLN A 89 0.91 6.72 -4.72
C GLN A 89 1.64 7.11 -3.44
N LEU A 90 1.38 6.39 -2.36
CA LEU A 90 2.07 6.53 -1.08
C LEU A 90 2.32 5.16 -0.45
N ALA A 91 3.20 5.11 0.54
CA ALA A 91 3.49 3.88 1.28
C ALA A 91 3.29 4.04 2.78
N ILE A 92 2.88 2.96 3.42
CA ILE A 92 2.81 2.80 4.86
C ILE A 92 3.82 1.75 5.29
N VAL A 93 4.67 2.09 6.25
CA VAL A 93 5.58 1.16 6.90
C VAL A 93 4.99 0.78 8.26
N THR A 94 4.46 -0.43 8.39
CA THR A 94 3.80 -0.95 9.61
C THR A 94 4.78 -1.62 10.56
N GLU A 95 4.31 -2.02 11.76
CA GLU A 95 5.09 -2.81 12.74
C GLU A 95 6.40 -2.13 13.17
N VAL A 96 6.39 -0.80 13.24
CA VAL A 96 7.58 0.00 13.54
C VAL A 96 8.05 -0.18 14.98
N ASP A 97 7.14 -0.49 15.89
CA ASP A 97 7.42 -0.87 17.27
C ASP A 97 8.15 -2.21 17.34
N GLU A 98 7.69 -3.21 16.61
CA GLU A 98 8.32 -4.54 16.60
C GLU A 98 9.70 -4.54 15.94
N ALA A 99 9.90 -3.71 14.91
CA ALA A 99 11.15 -3.66 14.16
C ALA A 99 12.30 -2.94 14.91
N CYS A 100 12.01 -2.14 15.94
CA CYS A 100 13.04 -1.37 16.64
C CYS A 100 12.67 -1.10 18.11
N GLY A 101 13.52 -1.55 19.04
CA GLY A 101 13.28 -1.33 20.47
C GLY A 101 13.18 0.14 20.90
N GLN A 102 13.75 1.09 20.13
CA GLN A 102 13.61 2.51 20.42
C GLN A 102 12.19 3.02 20.18
N THR A 103 11.51 2.48 19.17
CA THR A 103 10.12 2.81 18.82
C THR A 103 9.10 1.98 19.59
N ASP A 104 9.48 0.77 20.01
CA ASP A 104 8.73 0.00 21.02
C ASP A 104 8.67 0.74 22.36
N GLN A 105 9.82 1.25 22.82
CA GLN A 105 9.90 1.95 24.10
C GLN A 105 9.16 3.30 24.09
N ASP A 106 9.27 4.06 22.99
CA ASP A 106 8.62 5.36 22.83
C ASP A 106 8.41 5.66 21.34
N LEU A 107 7.14 5.58 20.92
CA LEU A 107 6.73 5.74 19.53
C LEU A 107 7.07 7.13 18.95
N LYS A 108 7.26 8.15 19.80
CA LYS A 108 7.71 9.49 19.38
C LYS A 108 9.10 9.48 18.75
N ASN A 109 9.84 8.38 18.91
CA ASN A 109 11.14 8.19 18.28
C ASN A 109 11.04 7.59 16.87
N VAL A 110 9.85 7.38 16.30
CA VAL A 110 9.68 6.76 14.98
C VAL A 110 10.42 7.48 13.86
N TYR A 111 10.34 8.82 13.83
CA TYR A 111 11.10 9.65 12.89
C TYR A 111 12.53 9.98 13.35
N LYS A 112 12.98 9.47 14.50
CA LYS A 112 14.36 9.63 15.00
C LYS A 112 15.17 8.35 14.83
N SER A 113 14.50 7.19 14.86
CA SER A 113 15.10 5.87 14.71
C SER A 113 15.84 5.75 13.38
N LYS A 114 17.15 5.46 13.46
CA LYS A 114 17.96 5.21 12.26
C LYS A 114 17.49 3.96 11.51
N HIS A 115 16.96 2.97 12.25
CA HIS A 115 16.46 1.74 11.66
C HIS A 115 15.22 2.02 10.78
N ILE A 116 14.23 2.71 11.34
CA ILE A 116 13.00 3.06 10.60
C ILE A 116 13.30 3.96 9.41
N LYS A 117 14.16 4.98 9.57
CA LYS A 117 14.61 5.82 8.45
C LYS A 117 15.24 5.02 7.33
N LYS A 118 16.09 4.04 7.67
CA LYS A 118 16.70 3.16 6.68
C LYS A 118 15.64 2.34 5.94
N LYS A 119 14.69 1.74 6.66
CA LYS A 119 13.57 1.00 6.04
C LYS A 119 12.79 1.87 5.05
N MET A 120 12.41 3.08 5.44
CA MET A 120 11.73 4.02 4.55
C MET A 120 12.57 4.37 3.32
N ALA A 121 13.89 4.57 3.48
CA ALA A 121 14.79 4.83 2.35
C ALA A 121 14.93 3.63 1.42
N ASP A 122 15.02 2.41 1.96
CA ASP A 122 15.08 1.18 1.18
C ASP A 122 13.78 0.99 0.35
N PHE A 123 12.61 1.23 0.95
CA PHE A 123 11.32 1.23 0.24
C PHE A 123 11.23 2.33 -0.81
N SER A 124 11.67 3.54 -0.48
CA SER A 124 11.72 4.67 -1.42
C SER A 124 12.57 4.33 -2.63
N SER A 125 13.75 3.76 -2.43
CA SER A 125 14.63 3.34 -3.52
C SER A 125 14.05 2.19 -4.34
N ALA A 126 13.39 1.22 -3.71
CA ALA A 126 12.83 0.07 -4.38
C ALA A 126 11.62 0.42 -5.24
N LEU A 127 10.69 1.21 -4.70
CA LEU A 127 9.43 1.56 -5.36
C LEU A 127 9.46 2.93 -6.04
N GLY A 128 10.51 3.73 -5.89
CA GLY A 128 10.57 5.08 -6.46
C GLY A 128 9.53 6.04 -5.85
N ILE A 129 9.05 5.75 -4.64
CA ILE A 129 8.09 6.60 -3.91
C ILE A 129 8.89 7.64 -3.13
N PRO A 130 8.58 8.94 -3.23
CA PRO A 130 9.24 9.98 -2.46
C PRO A 130 9.17 9.72 -0.95
N LEU A 131 10.26 9.99 -0.22
CA LEU A 131 10.32 9.75 1.24
C LEU A 131 9.22 10.45 2.04
N ASN A 132 8.78 11.64 1.60
CA ASN A 132 7.67 12.38 2.22
C ASN A 132 6.29 11.76 1.96
N CYS A 133 6.21 10.75 1.09
CA CYS A 133 5.02 9.94 0.81
C CYS A 133 5.12 8.54 1.43
N ILE A 134 6.07 8.33 2.36
CA ILE A 134 6.21 7.07 3.11
C ILE A 134 5.96 7.38 4.58
N LEU A 135 4.99 6.69 5.17
CA LEU A 135 4.51 7.00 6.51
C LEU A 135 4.67 5.79 7.43
N PRO A 136 5.51 5.89 8.49
CA PRO A 136 5.61 4.85 9.49
C PRO A 136 4.38 4.85 10.41
N VAL A 137 3.83 3.69 10.68
CA VAL A 137 2.69 3.50 11.60
C VAL A 137 2.93 2.28 12.50
N LYS A 138 2.37 2.33 13.70
CA LYS A 138 2.23 1.17 14.57
C LYS A 138 0.85 0.54 14.33
N ASN A 139 0.79 -0.78 14.35
CA ASN A 139 -0.48 -1.50 14.25
C ASN A 139 -1.15 -1.56 15.62
N TYR A 140 -2.48 -1.45 15.66
CA TYR A 140 -3.28 -1.83 16.82
C TYR A 140 -3.31 -3.36 16.92
N SER A 141 -2.41 -3.93 17.71
CA SER A 141 -2.25 -5.38 17.83
C SER A 141 -2.32 -5.89 19.27
N LYS A 142 -1.90 -5.08 20.25
CA LYS A 142 -1.84 -5.46 21.68
C LYS A 142 -2.67 -4.55 22.57
N GLU A 143 -2.98 -3.35 22.10
CA GLU A 143 -3.71 -2.32 22.82
C GLU A 143 -5.18 -2.71 22.95
N THR A 144 -5.75 -2.48 24.13
CA THR A 144 -7.18 -2.69 24.41
C THR A 144 -8.00 -1.39 24.36
N PHE A 145 -7.31 -0.25 24.29
CA PHE A 145 -7.89 1.10 24.23
C PHE A 145 -7.11 1.94 23.21
N LEU A 146 -7.70 3.07 22.81
CA LEU A 146 -7.03 4.05 21.95
C LEU A 146 -5.77 4.59 22.62
N GLU A 147 -4.74 4.82 21.82
CA GLU A 147 -3.46 5.36 22.23
C GLU A 147 -3.11 6.54 21.31
N ASP A 148 -2.86 7.71 21.93
CA ASP A 148 -2.74 8.99 21.23
C ASP A 148 -1.56 9.01 20.24
N ASP A 149 -0.41 8.41 20.58
CA ASP A 149 0.75 8.40 19.70
C ASP A 149 0.51 7.47 18.47
N VAL A 150 -0.16 6.33 18.65
CA VAL A 150 -0.59 5.44 17.55
C VAL A 150 -1.60 6.14 16.66
N ASP A 151 -2.65 6.73 17.25
CA ASP A 151 -3.70 7.44 16.54
C ASP A 151 -3.13 8.61 15.74
N SER A 152 -2.17 9.35 16.31
CA SER A 152 -1.52 10.46 15.62
C SER A 152 -0.83 10.01 14.32
N LEU A 153 -0.16 8.86 14.31
CA LEU A 153 0.47 8.32 13.10
C LEU A 153 -0.56 7.85 12.06
N ILE A 154 -1.60 7.14 12.50
CA ILE A 154 -2.66 6.64 11.62
C ILE A 154 -3.45 7.79 11.01
N LEU A 155 -3.85 8.78 11.82
CA LEU A 155 -4.59 9.95 11.37
C LEU A 155 -3.76 10.81 10.40
N ASN A 156 -2.45 10.93 10.62
CA ASN A 156 -1.57 11.60 9.66
C ASN A 156 -1.51 10.84 8.32
N ALA A 157 -1.50 9.50 8.35
CA ALA A 157 -1.54 8.70 7.13
C ALA A 157 -2.87 8.82 6.40
N LEU A 158 -3.99 8.71 7.12
CA LEU A 158 -5.32 8.89 6.55
C LEU A 158 -5.49 10.29 5.95
N ARG A 159 -5.01 11.33 6.63
CA ARG A 159 -5.05 12.70 6.12
C ARG A 159 -4.33 12.81 4.78
N LEU A 160 -3.11 12.29 4.66
CA LEU A 160 -2.36 12.35 3.40
C LEU A 160 -3.06 11.56 2.28
N MET A 161 -3.68 10.41 2.59
CA MET A 161 -4.48 9.65 1.62
C MET A 161 -5.68 10.46 1.12
N ILE A 162 -6.41 11.12 2.01
CA ILE A 162 -7.56 11.96 1.66
C ILE A 162 -7.11 13.15 0.83
N ASP A 163 -6.07 13.87 1.26
CA ASP A 163 -5.54 15.03 0.55
C ASP A 163 -5.10 14.66 -0.88
N MET A 164 -4.38 13.53 -1.05
CA MET A 164 -4.00 13.03 -2.39
C MET A 164 -5.19 12.62 -3.25
N GLY A 165 -6.20 12.00 -2.65
CA GLY A 165 -7.41 11.58 -3.36
C GLY A 165 -8.24 12.78 -3.81
N ASP A 166 -8.41 13.78 -2.94
CA ASP A 166 -9.11 15.03 -3.24
C ASP A 166 -8.38 15.80 -4.35
N ASP A 167 -7.06 15.95 -4.25
CA ASP A 167 -6.24 16.56 -5.31
C ASP A 167 -6.38 15.81 -6.64
N PHE A 168 -6.42 14.48 -6.63
CA PHE A 168 -6.58 13.70 -7.86
C PHE A 168 -7.96 13.90 -8.49
N ILE A 169 -9.03 13.89 -7.69
CA ILE A 169 -10.41 14.10 -8.16
C ILE A 169 -10.59 15.53 -8.68
N ASN A 170 -10.06 16.53 -7.97
CA ASN A 170 -10.17 17.94 -8.36
C ASN A 170 -9.35 18.31 -9.60
N ASN A 171 -8.37 17.47 -9.97
CA ASN A 171 -7.53 17.65 -11.16
C ASN A 171 -7.91 16.72 -12.33
N MET A 172 -9.01 15.96 -12.24
CA MET A 172 -9.61 15.22 -13.37
C MET A 172 -10.41 16.13 -14.30
#